data_AF-A0A362X3D2-F1
#
_entry.id   AF-A0A362X3D2-F1
#
_cell.length_a   1.000
_cell.length_b   1.000
_cell.length_c   1.000
_cell.angle_alpha   90.00
_cell.angle_beta   90.00
_cell.angle_gamma   90.00
#
_symmetry.space_group_name_H-M   'P 1'
#
loop_
_entity.id
_entity.type
_entity.pdbx_description
1 polymer ?
#
loop_
_entity_poly.entity_id
_entity_poly.type
_entity_poly.pdbx_seq_one_letter_code
_entity_poly.pdbx_strand_id
1 'polypeptide(L)'
;MFGVISILFGAGFFAVNWNRVTQKEKKEIVDALDRALTRTQYHIDNTRTADGENVASTELYDLWNEVANRIRPYDRHNAYTFKAKSKYWLTPNSWYQELDNKDSEQRLKISLSEVTKQYWKLRTIWKIDN
;
A
#
# COMPACT_ATOMS: atom_id res chain seq x y z
N MET A 1 -14.72 -23.29 -24.31
CA MET A 1 -14.02 -23.86 -23.13
C MET A 1 -12.99 -22.84 -22.66
N PHE A 2 -13.22 -22.16 -21.54
CA PHE A 2 -12.17 -21.34 -20.91
C PHE A 2 -11.89 -21.92 -19.52
N GLY A 3 -10.69 -22.46 -19.36
CA GLY A 3 -10.22 -23.12 -18.16
C GLY A 3 -10.08 -22.14 -17.01
N VAL A 4 -10.70 -22.50 -15.89
CA VAL A 4 -10.56 -21.82 -14.61
C VAL A 4 -9.21 -22.22 -14.02
N ILE A 5 -8.20 -21.37 -14.12
CA ILE A 5 -6.97 -21.54 -13.34
C ILE A 5 -7.29 -21.06 -11.91
N SER A 6 -7.72 -22.00 -11.07
CA SER A 6 -7.81 -21.79 -9.62
C SER A 6 -6.42 -21.93 -9.02
N ILE A 7 -5.76 -20.80 -8.74
CA ILE A 7 -4.56 -20.80 -7.91
C ILE A 7 -5.01 -20.77 -6.45
N LEU A 8 -5.08 -21.96 -5.84
CA LEU A 8 -5.22 -22.16 -4.40
C LEU A 8 -3.85 -21.92 -3.75
N PHE A 9 -3.68 -20.82 -3.03
CA PHE A 9 -2.65 -20.70 -1.99
C PHE A 9 -3.33 -20.60 -0.63
N GLY A 10 -3.01 -21.57 0.23
CA GLY A 10 -3.65 -21.79 1.51
C GLY A 10 -3.26 -20.81 2.62
N ALA A 11 -4.05 -20.92 3.69
CA ALA A 11 -3.89 -20.38 5.04
C ALA A 11 -4.03 -18.85 5.19
N GLY A 12 -5.26 -18.40 5.46
CA GLY A 12 -5.55 -17.06 6.02
C GLY A 12 -6.11 -16.01 5.05
N PHE A 13 -6.47 -16.40 3.82
CA PHE A 13 -6.98 -15.45 2.83
C PHE A 13 -8.46 -15.14 3.05
N PHE A 14 -8.74 -13.99 3.67
CA PHE A 14 -9.99 -13.29 3.41
C PHE A 14 -10.12 -13.13 1.88
N ALA A 15 -11.26 -13.52 1.32
CA ALA A 15 -11.50 -13.60 -0.11
C ALA A 15 -11.28 -12.24 -0.79
N VAL A 16 -10.07 -12.04 -1.34
CA VAL A 16 -9.76 -10.85 -2.13
C VAL A 16 -10.39 -11.02 -3.50
N ASN A 17 -11.39 -10.21 -3.81
CA ASN A 17 -12.29 -10.46 -4.95
C ASN A 17 -11.84 -9.68 -6.19
N TRP A 18 -10.59 -9.90 -6.61
CA TRP A 18 -9.96 -9.19 -7.72
C TRP A 18 -10.62 -9.42 -9.08
N ASN A 19 -11.42 -10.47 -9.22
CA ASN A 19 -12.17 -10.78 -10.44
C ASN A 19 -13.27 -9.75 -10.76
N ARG A 20 -13.63 -8.89 -9.81
CA ARG A 20 -14.65 -7.85 -9.99
C ARG A 20 -14.10 -6.48 -10.39
N VAL A 21 -12.78 -6.30 -10.36
CA VAL A 21 -12.15 -5.01 -10.73
C VAL A 21 -12.12 -4.88 -12.24
N THR A 22 -12.74 -3.83 -12.77
CA THR A 22 -12.66 -3.52 -14.21
C THR A 22 -11.24 -3.12 -14.60
N GLN A 23 -10.87 -3.25 -15.87
CA GLN A 23 -9.54 -2.82 -16.34
C GLN A 23 -9.27 -1.33 -16.07
N LYS A 24 -10.31 -0.49 -16.18
CA LYS A 24 -10.23 0.93 -15.83
C LYS A 24 -9.87 1.14 -14.36
N GLU A 25 -10.56 0.48 -13.45
CA GLU A 25 -10.30 0.61 -12.02
C GLU A 25 -8.94 0.04 -11.61
N LYS A 26 -8.50 -1.05 -12.24
CA LYS A 26 -7.14 -1.57 -12.04
C LYS A 26 -6.09 -0.53 -12.42
N LYS A 27 -6.26 0.12 -13.58
CA LYS A 27 -5.36 1.21 -14.02
C LYS A 27 -5.38 2.37 -13.03
N GLU A 28 -6.54 2.83 -12.60
CA GLU A 28 -6.65 3.92 -11.63
C GLU A 28 -6.01 3.59 -10.27
N ILE A 29 -6.13 2.35 -9.81
CA ILE A 29 -5.46 1.88 -8.57
C ILE A 29 -3.94 1.86 -8.75
N VAL A 30 -3.46 1.34 -9.88
CA VAL A 30 -2.02 1.32 -10.19
C VAL A 30 -1.46 2.73 -10.31
N ASP A 31 -2.13 3.63 -11.02
CA ASP A 31 -1.70 5.03 -11.16
C ASP A 31 -1.66 5.73 -9.80
N ALA A 32 -2.64 5.49 -8.92
CA ALA A 32 -2.62 6.04 -7.55
C ALA A 32 -1.47 5.48 -6.71
N LEU A 33 -1.21 4.17 -6.80
CA LEU A 33 -0.09 3.52 -6.13
C LEU A 33 1.26 4.06 -6.63
N ASP A 34 1.43 4.21 -7.93
CA ASP A 34 2.65 4.68 -8.56
C ASP A 34 2.98 6.13 -8.16
N ARG A 35 1.97 7.01 -8.17
CA ARG A 35 2.10 8.39 -7.65
C ARG A 35 2.48 8.39 -6.18
N ALA A 36 1.78 7.62 -5.34
CA ALA A 36 2.05 7.57 -3.91
C ALA A 36 3.47 7.07 -3.63
N LEU A 37 3.92 6.02 -4.31
CA LEU A 37 5.27 5.47 -4.20
C LEU A 37 6.33 6.48 -4.63
N THR A 38 6.20 7.04 -5.83
CA THR A 38 7.16 8.00 -6.39
C THR A 38 7.30 9.22 -5.49
N ARG A 39 6.17 9.76 -5.00
CA ARG A 39 6.18 10.90 -4.09
C ARG A 39 6.73 10.56 -2.73
N THR A 40 6.48 9.36 -2.23
CA THR A 40 7.06 8.92 -0.96
C THR A 40 8.58 8.82 -1.07
N GLN A 41 9.10 8.23 -2.15
CA GLN A 41 10.53 8.13 -2.38
C GLN A 41 11.16 9.53 -2.48
N TYR A 42 10.58 10.41 -3.30
CA TYR A 42 11.03 11.79 -3.43
C TYR A 42 11.05 12.52 -2.07
N HIS A 43 9.99 12.38 -1.27
CA HIS A 43 9.91 12.99 0.05
C HIS A 43 11.02 12.50 0.98
N ILE A 44 11.25 11.18 1.02
CA ILE A 44 12.33 10.59 1.83
C ILE A 44 13.69 11.13 1.37
N ASP A 45 13.95 11.22 0.08
CA ASP A 45 15.25 11.65 -0.44
C ASP A 45 15.53 13.13 -0.17
N ASN A 46 14.50 13.97 -0.05
CA ASN A 46 14.64 15.43 0.04
C ASN A 46 14.38 16.03 1.42
N THR A 47 13.64 15.33 2.27
CA THR A 47 13.16 15.91 3.55
C THR A 47 13.65 15.17 4.78
N ARG A 48 14.22 13.98 4.62
CA ARG A 48 14.68 13.17 5.75
C ARG A 48 15.75 13.92 6.53
N THR A 49 15.63 13.90 7.86
CA THR A 49 16.57 14.59 8.74
C THR A 49 17.95 13.95 8.64
N ALA A 50 18.99 14.67 9.09
CA ALA A 50 20.37 14.15 9.14
C ALA A 50 20.48 12.85 9.94
N ASP A 51 19.63 12.67 10.96
CA ASP A 51 19.55 11.46 11.80
C ASP A 51 18.77 10.31 11.14
N GLY A 52 18.30 10.52 9.91
CA GLY A 52 17.57 9.53 9.16
C GLY A 52 16.11 9.39 9.57
N GLU A 53 15.51 10.38 10.23
CA GLU A 53 14.09 10.40 10.58
C GLU A 53 13.23 10.92 9.43
N ASN A 54 12.06 10.31 9.25
CA ASN A 54 11.11 10.74 8.23
C ASN A 54 10.36 11.98 8.71
N VAL A 55 10.22 12.97 7.84
CA VAL A 55 9.46 14.19 8.14
C VAL A 55 7.98 13.99 7.80
N ALA A 56 7.10 14.59 8.59
CA ALA A 56 5.67 14.56 8.36
C ALA A 56 5.28 15.18 6.99
N SER A 57 4.23 14.66 6.38
CA SER A 57 3.71 15.12 5.09
C SER A 57 2.21 14.86 4.96
N THR A 58 1.43 15.94 4.88
CA THR A 58 -0.01 15.88 4.56
C THR A 58 -0.24 15.41 3.13
N GLU A 59 0.64 15.75 2.18
CA GLU A 59 0.55 15.26 0.79
C GLU A 59 0.64 13.73 0.75
N LEU A 60 1.60 13.14 1.46
CA LEU A 60 1.73 11.69 1.52
C LEU A 60 0.55 11.04 2.26
N TYR A 61 0.03 11.69 3.32
CA TYR A 61 -1.21 11.24 3.95
C TYR A 61 -2.35 11.14 2.92
N ASP A 62 -2.57 12.19 2.13
CA ASP A 62 -3.67 12.23 1.16
C ASP A 62 -3.49 11.19 0.05
N LEU A 63 -2.27 11.05 -0.50
CA LEU A 63 -1.97 10.06 -1.54
C LEU A 63 -2.18 8.62 -1.06
N TRP A 64 -1.66 8.26 0.11
CA TRP A 64 -1.84 6.91 0.66
C TRP A 64 -3.29 6.66 1.09
N ASN A 65 -4.03 7.69 1.50
CA ASN A 65 -5.44 7.60 1.80
C ASN A 65 -6.29 7.41 0.53
N GLU A 66 -5.93 8.05 -0.58
CA GLU A 66 -6.55 7.84 -1.89
C GLU A 66 -6.41 6.36 -2.31
N VAL A 67 -5.19 5.82 -2.25
CA VAL A 67 -4.90 4.41 -2.54
C VAL A 67 -5.76 3.48 -1.67
N ALA A 68 -5.81 3.73 -0.36
CA ALA A 68 -6.60 2.95 0.57
C ALA A 68 -8.09 2.92 0.20
N ASN A 69 -8.65 4.07 -0.19
CA ASN A 69 -10.06 4.19 -0.54
C ASN A 69 -10.39 3.46 -1.85
N ARG A 70 -9.51 3.54 -2.86
CA ARG A 70 -9.68 2.86 -4.15
C ARG A 70 -9.60 1.33 -4.04
N ILE A 71 -8.75 0.83 -3.14
CA ILE A 71 -8.54 -0.61 -2.95
C ILE A 71 -9.58 -1.24 -2.01
N ARG A 72 -10.16 -0.47 -1.08
CA ARG A 72 -11.09 -0.97 -0.04
C ARG A 72 -12.25 -1.83 -0.55
N PRO A 73 -12.90 -1.54 -1.69
CA PRO A 73 -13.98 -2.38 -2.21
C PRO A 73 -13.53 -3.79 -2.60
N TYR A 74 -12.23 -3.97 -2.87
CA TYR A 74 -11.66 -5.18 -3.48
C TYR A 74 -10.78 -5.96 -2.51
N ASP A 75 -9.99 -5.25 -1.71
CA ASP A 75 -9.07 -5.79 -0.73
C ASP A 75 -9.07 -4.93 0.53
N ARG A 76 -9.93 -5.29 1.48
CA ARG A 76 -10.03 -4.58 2.76
C ARG A 76 -8.73 -4.64 3.54
N HIS A 77 -7.99 -5.76 3.48
CA HIS A 77 -6.75 -5.92 4.25
C HIS A 77 -5.69 -4.92 3.77
N ASN A 78 -5.42 -4.89 2.47
CA ASN A 78 -4.45 -3.95 1.92
C ASN A 78 -4.93 -2.50 2.05
N ALA A 79 -6.24 -2.23 1.94
CA ALA A 79 -6.78 -0.92 2.23
C ALA A 79 -6.53 -0.45 3.67
N TYR A 80 -6.61 -1.35 4.67
CA TYR A 80 -6.23 -1.02 6.04
C TYR A 80 -4.74 -0.71 6.15
N THR A 81 -3.88 -1.50 5.51
CA THR A 81 -2.43 -1.25 5.45
C THR A 81 -2.12 0.13 4.86
N PHE A 82 -2.72 0.47 3.71
CA PHE A 82 -2.52 1.78 3.09
C PHE A 82 -3.09 2.93 3.92
N LYS A 83 -4.21 2.70 4.63
CA LYS A 83 -4.77 3.70 5.56
C LYS A 83 -3.91 3.89 6.81
N ALA A 84 -3.24 2.86 7.30
CA ALA A 84 -2.27 2.99 8.38
C ALA A 84 -1.03 3.76 7.88
N LYS A 85 -0.56 3.46 6.66
CA LYS A 85 0.55 4.18 6.03
C LYS A 85 0.25 5.65 5.80
N SER A 86 -0.98 6.04 5.44
CA SER A 86 -1.30 7.47 5.35
C SER A 86 -1.17 8.15 6.70
N LYS A 87 -1.75 7.58 7.76
CA LYS A 87 -1.68 8.14 9.12
C LYS A 87 -0.23 8.29 9.61
N TYR A 88 0.64 7.33 9.31
CA TYR A 88 2.06 7.41 9.64
C TYR A 88 2.70 8.73 9.16
N TRP A 89 2.36 9.20 7.96
CA TRP A 89 2.93 10.43 7.41
C TRP A 89 2.48 11.70 8.12
N LEU A 90 1.41 11.68 8.93
CA LEU A 90 1.05 12.86 9.72
C LEU A 90 1.99 13.07 10.90
N THR A 91 2.46 11.99 11.52
CA THR A 91 3.32 12.06 12.71
C THR A 91 4.33 10.90 12.76
N PRO A 92 5.34 10.87 11.87
CA PRO A 92 6.27 9.73 11.79
C PRO A 92 7.07 9.48 13.07
N ASN A 93 7.43 10.54 13.78
CA ASN A 93 8.31 10.48 14.97
C ASN A 93 7.59 10.01 16.23
N SER A 94 6.32 10.37 16.42
CA SER A 94 5.51 9.87 17.55
C SER A 94 5.01 8.45 17.31
N TRP A 95 4.90 8.04 16.04
CA TRP A 95 4.40 6.72 15.69
C TRP A 95 5.24 5.59 16.29
N TYR A 96 6.54 5.78 16.52
CA TYR A 96 7.41 4.76 17.11
C TYR A 96 7.19 4.53 18.62
N GLN A 97 6.69 5.54 19.33
CA GLN A 97 6.57 5.51 20.80
C GLN A 97 5.32 4.76 21.30
N GLU A 98 4.30 4.57 20.45
CA GLU A 98 3.07 3.85 20.80
C GLU A 98 3.15 2.32 20.57
N LEU A 99 4.28 1.80 20.09
CA LEU A 99 4.36 0.47 19.46
C LEU A 99 5.01 -0.63 20.33
N ASP A 100 4.81 -0.64 21.64
CA ASP A 100 5.41 -1.68 22.52
C ASP A 100 4.59 -3.00 22.56
N ASN A 101 3.56 -3.17 21.74
CA ASN A 101 2.78 -4.42 21.70
C ASN A 101 2.21 -4.73 20.31
N LYS A 102 2.46 -5.95 19.80
CA LYS A 102 1.88 -6.59 18.57
C LYS A 102 2.05 -5.89 17.20
N ASP A 103 2.47 -4.63 17.12
CA ASP A 103 2.53 -3.87 15.86
C ASP A 103 3.78 -4.07 14.99
N SER A 104 4.71 -4.95 15.37
CA SER A 104 5.91 -5.26 14.57
C SER A 104 5.58 -5.76 13.16
N GLU A 105 4.46 -6.47 13.01
CA GLU A 105 3.97 -6.96 11.71
C GLU A 105 3.32 -5.83 10.88
N GLN A 106 2.64 -4.87 11.51
CA GLN A 106 2.12 -3.68 10.83
C GLN A 106 3.24 -2.73 10.40
N ARG A 107 4.28 -2.57 11.24
CA ARG A 107 5.50 -1.81 10.90
C ARG A 107 6.18 -2.32 9.64
N LEU A 108 6.34 -3.65 9.51
CA LEU A 108 6.86 -4.26 8.29
C LEU A 108 5.97 -3.91 7.10
N LYS A 109 4.65 -4.03 7.22
CA LYS A 109 3.67 -3.75 6.15
C LYS A 109 3.58 -2.26 5.75
N ILE A 110 3.91 -1.33 6.64
CA ILE A 110 3.97 0.12 6.36
C ILE A 110 5.28 0.51 5.68
N SER A 111 6.35 -0.28 5.85
CA SER A 111 7.64 -0.04 5.21
C SER A 111 7.49 0.12 3.69
N LEU A 112 8.33 0.97 3.10
CA LEU A 112 8.27 1.22 1.66
C LEU A 112 8.50 -0.06 0.85
N SER A 113 9.38 -0.95 1.33
CA SER A 113 9.70 -2.21 0.67
C SER A 113 8.51 -3.17 0.61
N GLU A 114 7.74 -3.34 1.69
CA GLU A 114 6.55 -4.21 1.68
C GLU A 114 5.43 -3.64 0.81
N VAL A 115 5.25 -2.32 0.81
CA VAL A 115 4.28 -1.69 -0.09
C VAL A 115 4.68 -1.82 -1.55
N THR A 116 5.98 -1.68 -1.85
CA THR A 116 6.52 -1.93 -3.19
C THR A 116 6.32 -3.40 -3.60
N LYS A 117 6.53 -4.37 -2.69
CA LYS A 117 6.21 -5.79 -2.96
C LYS A 117 4.73 -5.99 -3.28
N GLN A 118 3.83 -5.37 -2.52
CA GLN A 118 2.40 -5.46 -2.79
C GLN A 118 2.01 -4.82 -4.12
N TYR A 119 2.60 -3.66 -4.46
CA TYR A 119 2.44 -3.02 -5.75
C TYR A 119 2.83 -3.95 -6.90
N TRP A 120 4.04 -4.52 -6.85
CA TRP A 120 4.50 -5.47 -7.86
C TRP A 120 3.61 -6.71 -7.95
N LYS A 121 3.15 -7.24 -6.81
CA LYS A 121 2.21 -8.36 -6.77
C LYS A 121 0.90 -8.02 -7.50
N LEU A 122 0.31 -6.86 -7.22
CA LEU A 122 -0.92 -6.42 -7.88
C LEU A 122 -0.72 -6.20 -9.37
N ARG A 123 0.38 -5.54 -9.76
CA ARG A 123 0.73 -5.29 -11.15
C ARG A 123 0.89 -6.59 -11.95
N THR A 124 1.61 -7.57 -11.40
CA THR A 124 1.81 -8.89 -12.02
C THR A 124 0.50 -9.68 -12.12
N ILE A 125 -0.33 -9.69 -11.07
CA ILE A 125 -1.65 -10.37 -11.10
C ILE A 125 -2.55 -9.76 -12.17
N TRP A 126 -2.50 -8.44 -12.35
CA TRP A 126 -3.36 -7.72 -13.27
C TRP A 126 -2.85 -7.66 -14.71
N LYS A 127 -1.62 -8.13 -14.98
CA LYS A 127 -0.98 -8.08 -16.30
C LYS A 127 -1.04 -6.67 -16.91
N ILE A 128 -0.81 -5.66 -16.08
CA ILE A 128 -0.70 -4.28 -16.56
C ILE A 128 0.73 -4.11 -17.07
N ASP A 129 0.91 -4.45 -18.35
CA ASP A 129 2.13 -4.16 -19.10
C ASP A 129 2.08 -2.70 -19.57
N ASN A 130 3.26 -2.04 -19.55
CA ASN A 130 3.43 -0.64 -19.99
C ASN A 130 3.23 -0.49 -21.49
#